data_AF-A0A0L8VT28-F1
#
_entry.id   AF-A0A0L8VT28-F1
#
_cell.length_a   1.000
_cell.length_b   1.000
_cell.length_c   1.000
_cell.angle_alpha   90.00
_cell.angle_beta   90.00
_cell.angle_gamma   90.00
#
_symmetry.space_group_name_H-M   'P 1'
#
loop_
_entity.id
_entity.type
_entity.pdbx_description
1 polymer ?
#
loop_
_entity_poly.entity_id
_entity_poly.type
_entity_poly.pdbx_seq_one_letter_code
_entity_poly.pdbx_strand_id
1 'polypeptide(L)'
;MSSEIAYSNTNTNTENENRNTGAGVDVNTNANATANATAELNLPTVDEQRQYKVQLLLHINSILLARVIQMNNSLQNNLQNNINNSNNNNIIRIQQLISQFLKRVHANLQCISQINQGVPSAKPLILTPPQLANQQQPPQDILSKLYLLLARVFEIW
;
A
#
# COMPACT_ATOMS: atom_id res chain seq x y z
N MET A 1 41.53 13.15 6.67
CA MET A 1 41.32 13.10 5.21
C MET A 1 39.97 13.71 4.93
N SER A 2 39.97 15.01 4.66
CA SER A 2 38.76 15.82 4.48
C SER A 2 38.28 15.70 3.04
N SER A 3 37.00 15.42 2.87
CA SER A 3 36.34 15.29 1.56
C SER A 3 36.06 16.66 0.95
N GLU A 4 36.60 16.91 -0.24
CA GLU A 4 36.17 18.00 -1.12
C GLU A 4 34.78 17.68 -1.69
N ILE A 5 33.82 18.59 -1.50
CA ILE A 5 32.56 18.63 -2.25
C ILE A 5 32.63 19.87 -3.14
N ALA A 6 32.69 19.64 -4.45
CA ALA A 6 32.58 20.67 -5.46
C ALA A 6 31.12 21.15 -5.58
N TYR A 7 30.90 22.46 -5.45
CA TYR A 7 29.67 23.11 -5.85
C TYR A 7 29.98 24.05 -7.01
N SER A 8 29.60 23.66 -8.23
CA SER A 8 29.52 24.60 -9.36
C SER A 8 28.14 25.22 -9.37
N ASN A 9 28.10 26.51 -9.03
CA ASN A 9 26.95 27.39 -9.19
C ASN A 9 27.16 28.20 -10.47
N THR A 10 26.28 28.04 -11.46
CA THR A 10 26.15 28.98 -12.56
C THR A 10 24.67 29.30 -12.75
N ASN A 11 24.26 30.33 -12.04
CA ASN A 11 23.08 31.14 -12.34
C ASN A 11 23.48 32.18 -13.39
N THR A 12 22.80 32.22 -14.54
CA THR A 12 22.89 33.36 -15.47
C THR A 12 21.48 33.82 -15.80
N ASN A 13 21.19 35.03 -15.32
CA ASN A 13 19.94 35.76 -15.48
C ASN A 13 19.69 36.18 -16.94
N THR A 14 18.44 35.96 -17.35
CA THR A 14 17.52 36.85 -18.06
C THR A 14 18.07 38.19 -18.59
N GLU A 15 18.05 38.37 -19.90
CA GLU A 15 17.84 39.68 -20.52
C GLU A 15 16.61 39.64 -21.44
N ASN A 16 15.68 40.54 -21.12
CA ASN A 16 14.49 40.91 -21.88
C ASN A 16 14.89 41.66 -23.16
N GLU A 17 14.35 41.28 -24.31
CA GLU A 17 14.04 42.26 -25.36
C GLU A 17 12.61 42.06 -25.90
N ASN A 18 11.79 43.02 -25.50
CA ASN A 18 10.43 43.28 -25.92
C ASN A 18 10.45 43.99 -27.28
N ARG A 19 9.87 43.38 -28.33
CA ARG A 19 9.44 44.10 -29.53
C ARG A 19 8.01 43.71 -29.90
N ASN A 20 7.08 44.48 -29.36
CA ASN A 20 5.69 44.57 -29.81
C ASN A 20 5.59 45.42 -31.09
N THR A 21 5.12 44.84 -32.18
CA THR A 21 4.56 45.57 -33.33
C THR A 21 3.24 44.92 -33.70
N GLY A 22 2.13 45.57 -33.37
CA GLY A 22 0.79 45.13 -33.73
C GLY A 22 0.40 45.55 -35.16
N ALA A 23 -0.38 44.69 -35.83
CA ALA A 23 -1.47 45.04 -36.74
C ALA A 23 -2.01 43.73 -37.36
N GLY A 24 -3.32 43.48 -37.26
CA GLY A 24 -3.99 42.43 -38.05
C GLY A 24 -5.09 41.69 -37.31
N VAL A 25 -6.31 42.22 -37.43
CA VAL A 25 -7.59 41.56 -37.14
C VAL A 25 -7.71 40.28 -37.98
N ASP A 26 -8.14 39.17 -37.37
CA ASP A 26 -9.19 38.30 -37.90
C ASP A 26 -9.68 37.31 -36.84
N VAL A 27 -10.95 37.49 -36.46
CA VAL A 27 -11.74 36.57 -35.66
C VAL A 27 -12.10 35.37 -36.52
N ASN A 28 -11.71 34.17 -36.13
CA ASN A 28 -12.42 32.96 -36.54
C ASN A 28 -12.68 32.06 -35.33
N THR A 29 -13.81 32.30 -34.69
CA THR A 29 -14.52 31.32 -33.88
C THR A 29 -15.03 30.21 -34.78
N ASN A 30 -14.25 29.14 -34.95
CA ASN A 30 -14.81 27.88 -35.43
C ASN A 30 -14.94 26.90 -34.26
N ALA A 31 -16.05 27.06 -33.53
CA ALA A 31 -16.63 25.98 -32.77
C ALA A 31 -17.08 24.89 -33.76
N ASN A 32 -16.28 23.84 -33.92
CA ASN A 32 -16.81 22.56 -34.37
C ASN A 32 -16.61 21.54 -33.26
N ALA A 33 -17.59 21.55 -32.35
CA ALA A 33 -17.91 20.45 -31.48
C ALA A 33 -18.23 19.22 -32.36
N THR A 34 -17.22 18.39 -32.60
CA THR A 34 -17.48 16.98 -32.89
C THR A 34 -17.27 16.24 -31.58
N ALA A 35 -18.35 16.20 -30.81
CA ALA A 35 -18.48 15.40 -29.60
C ALA A 35 -18.34 13.93 -29.96
N ASN A 36 -17.11 13.43 -29.98
CA ASN A 36 -16.86 12.01 -29.85
C ASN A 36 -16.78 11.69 -28.36
N ALA A 37 -17.94 11.80 -27.69
CA ALA A 37 -18.15 11.24 -26.38
C ALA A 37 -18.31 9.72 -26.52
N THR A 38 -17.29 9.05 -27.05
CA THR A 38 -16.96 7.73 -26.57
C THR A 38 -16.66 7.93 -25.10
N ALA A 39 -17.59 7.52 -24.24
CA ALA A 39 -17.33 7.37 -22.83
C ALA A 39 -16.11 6.45 -22.72
N GLU A 40 -14.92 7.03 -22.64
CA GLU A 40 -13.75 6.30 -22.16
C GLU A 40 -14.18 5.79 -20.79
N LEU A 41 -14.40 4.48 -20.72
CA LEU A 41 -14.45 3.78 -19.44
C LEU A 41 -13.20 4.27 -18.70
N ASN A 42 -13.41 5.10 -17.67
CA ASN A 42 -12.37 5.75 -16.88
C ASN A 42 -11.60 4.66 -16.12
N LEU A 43 -10.76 3.93 -16.85
CA LEU A 43 -9.94 2.85 -16.34
C LEU A 43 -8.84 3.51 -15.51
N PRO A 44 -8.59 3.02 -14.28
CA PRO A 44 -7.54 3.58 -13.45
C PRO A 44 -6.19 3.46 -14.15
N THR A 45 -5.42 4.55 -14.13
CA THR A 45 -4.06 4.60 -14.67
C THR A 45 -3.15 3.60 -13.94
N VAL A 46 -2.04 3.22 -14.56
CA VAL A 46 -1.05 2.30 -13.95
C VAL A 46 -0.53 2.86 -12.62
N ASP A 47 -0.37 4.18 -12.52
CA ASP A 47 0.05 4.86 -11.28
C ASP A 47 -1.01 4.77 -10.18
N GLU A 48 -2.29 4.95 -10.50
CA GLU A 48 -3.40 4.81 -9.56
C GLU A 48 -3.56 3.36 -9.09
N GLN A 49 -3.44 2.39 -10.00
CA GLN A 49 -3.47 0.96 -9.65
C GLN A 49 -2.32 0.60 -8.71
N ARG A 50 -1.11 1.10 -9.00
CA ARG A 50 0.07 0.95 -8.13
C ARG A 50 -0.20 1.52 -6.75
N GLN A 51 -0.65 2.77 -6.69
CA GLN A 51 -0.94 3.45 -5.43
C GLN A 51 -1.99 2.72 -4.61
N TYR A 52 -3.07 2.26 -5.25
CA TYR A 52 -4.13 1.50 -4.62
C TYR A 52 -3.63 0.16 -4.06
N LYS A 53 -2.85 -0.60 -4.84
CA LYS A 53 -2.24 -1.85 -4.38
C LYS A 53 -1.37 -1.63 -3.14
N VAL A 54 -0.55 -0.58 -3.14
CA VAL A 54 0.30 -0.22 -1.98
C VAL A 54 -0.55 0.18 -0.78
N GLN A 55 -1.57 1.03 -0.97
CA GLN A 55 -2.47 1.45 0.10
C GLN A 55 -3.21 0.27 0.72
N LEU A 56 -3.72 -0.66 -0.09
CA LEU A 56 -4.41 -1.86 0.37
C LEU A 56 -3.48 -2.75 1.21
N LEU A 57 -2.25 -3.00 0.74
CA LEU A 57 -1.25 -3.78 1.48
C LEU A 57 -0.87 -3.11 2.82
N LEU A 58 -0.69 -1.79 2.83
CA LEU A 58 -0.41 -1.03 4.06
C LEU A 58 -1.58 -1.04 5.04
N HIS A 59 -2.81 -0.94 4.54
CA HIS A 59 -4.01 -1.01 5.36
C HIS A 59 -4.18 -2.40 5.99
N ILE A 60 -3.90 -3.47 5.25
CA ILE A 60 -3.88 -4.82 5.82
C ILE A 60 -2.80 -4.92 6.89
N ASN A 61 -1.60 -4.37 6.66
CA ASN A 61 -0.51 -4.39 7.66
C ASN A 61 -0.87 -3.68 8.96
N SER A 62 -1.58 -2.54 8.91
CA SER A 62 -1.99 -1.84 10.12
C SER A 62 -2.94 -2.69 10.99
N ILE A 63 -3.90 -3.39 10.37
CA ILE A 63 -4.82 -4.29 11.06
C ILE A 63 -4.08 -5.51 11.61
N LEU A 64 -3.16 -6.10 10.84
CA LEU A 64 -2.35 -7.23 11.29
C LEU A 64 -1.52 -6.85 12.53
N LEU A 65 -0.87 -5.68 12.50
CA LEU A 65 -0.06 -5.17 13.62
C LEU A 65 -0.91 -4.85 14.85
N ALA A 66 -2.09 -4.25 14.68
CA ALA A 66 -3.02 -4.02 15.78
C ALA A 66 -3.39 -5.34 16.50
N ARG A 67 -3.66 -6.42 15.74
CA ARG A 67 -3.91 -7.75 16.31
C ARG A 67 -2.68 -8.34 16.97
N VAL A 68 -1.47 -8.15 16.41
CA VAL A 68 -0.21 -8.57 17.06
C VAL A 68 -0.04 -7.91 18.42
N ILE A 69 -0.31 -6.61 18.53
CA ILE A 69 -0.23 -5.88 19.80
C ILE A 69 -1.23 -6.45 20.82
N GLN A 70 -2.47 -6.66 20.42
CA GLN A 70 -3.50 -7.27 21.28
C GLN A 70 -3.10 -8.66 21.78
N MET A 71 -2.62 -9.53 20.88
CA MET A 71 -2.15 -10.87 21.23
C MET A 71 -0.91 -10.85 22.11
N ASN A 72 0.02 -9.93 21.86
CA ASN A 72 1.22 -9.79 22.68
C ASN A 72 0.86 -9.36 24.10
N ASN A 73 -0.08 -8.45 24.28
CA ASN A 73 -0.58 -8.07 25.62
C ASN A 73 -1.22 -9.27 26.33
N SER A 74 -2.01 -10.08 25.61
CA SER A 74 -2.55 -11.34 26.14
C SER A 74 -1.44 -12.31 26.54
N LEU A 75 -0.39 -12.44 25.74
CA LEU A 75 0.77 -13.29 26.05
C LEU A 75 1.44 -12.88 27.35
N GLN A 76 1.70 -11.58 27.55
CA GLN A 76 2.32 -11.06 28.77
C GLN A 76 1.46 -11.36 30.01
N ASN A 77 0.14 -11.16 29.92
CA ASN A 77 -0.78 -11.51 31.01
C ASN A 77 -0.77 -13.02 31.32
N ASN A 78 -0.67 -13.88 30.30
CA ASN A 78 -0.61 -15.33 30.49
C ASN A 78 0.73 -15.78 31.11
N LEU A 79 1.84 -15.13 30.77
CA LEU A 79 3.15 -15.37 31.36
C LEU A 79 3.19 -14.96 32.84
N GLN A 80 2.63 -13.80 33.18
CA GLN A 80 2.59 -13.29 34.55
C GLN A 80 1.75 -14.19 35.49
N ASN A 81 0.70 -14.82 34.97
CA ASN A 81 -0.21 -15.68 35.74
C ASN A 81 0.15 -17.18 35.67
N ASN A 82 1.30 -17.55 35.12
CA ASN A 82 1.69 -18.95 34.91
C ASN A 82 2.32 -19.59 36.17
N ILE A 83 1.55 -19.69 37.26
CA ILE A 83 2.02 -20.21 38.55
C ILE A 83 2.23 -21.74 38.52
N ASN A 84 1.50 -22.47 37.65
CA ASN A 84 1.43 -23.95 37.69
C ASN A 84 1.71 -24.65 36.35
N ASN A 85 2.42 -24.03 35.39
CA ASN A 85 2.69 -24.58 34.04
C ASN A 85 1.44 -24.98 33.20
N SER A 86 0.23 -24.74 33.69
CA SER A 86 -1.03 -25.10 33.03
C SER A 86 -1.26 -24.32 31.72
N ASN A 87 -0.67 -23.13 31.60
CA ASN A 87 -0.92 -22.21 30.48
C ASN A 87 0.06 -22.36 29.30
N ASN A 88 1.02 -23.28 29.36
CA ASN A 88 2.07 -23.41 28.34
C ASN A 88 1.53 -23.64 26.92
N ASN A 89 0.49 -24.47 26.78
CA ASN A 89 -0.14 -24.71 25.48
C ASN A 89 -0.79 -23.44 24.89
N ASN A 90 -1.36 -22.58 25.71
CA ASN A 90 -1.98 -21.33 25.25
C ASN A 90 -0.92 -20.29 24.88
N ILE A 91 0.16 -20.20 25.66
CA ILE A 91 1.33 -19.36 25.36
C ILE A 91 1.90 -19.73 23.99
N ILE A 92 2.12 -21.02 23.73
CA ILE A 92 2.63 -21.52 22.44
C ILE A 92 1.68 -21.16 21.30
N ARG A 93 0.37 -21.36 21.47
CA ARG A 93 -0.64 -21.00 20.44
C ARG A 93 -0.63 -19.51 20.11
N ILE A 94 -0.60 -18.65 21.14
CA ILE A 94 -0.57 -17.19 20.94
C ILE A 94 0.72 -16.79 20.21
N GLN A 95 1.87 -17.34 20.59
CA GLN A 95 3.15 -17.05 19.94
C GLN A 95 3.17 -17.51 18.47
N GLN A 96 2.65 -18.71 18.19
CA GLN A 96 2.50 -19.22 16.82
C GLN A 96 1.60 -18.31 15.98
N LEU A 97 0.50 -17.83 16.56
CA LEU A 97 -0.42 -16.92 15.91
C LEU A 97 0.26 -15.58 15.61
N ILE A 98 0.94 -14.97 16.58
CA ILE A 98 1.74 -13.75 16.36
C ILE A 98 2.73 -13.93 15.20
N SER A 99 3.44 -15.06 15.16
CA SER A 99 4.36 -15.38 14.05
C SER A 99 3.65 -15.42 12.70
N GLN A 100 2.46 -16.02 12.61
CA GLN A 100 1.68 -16.06 11.38
C GLN A 100 1.24 -14.67 10.87
N PHE A 101 0.92 -13.75 11.79
CA PHE A 101 0.58 -12.38 11.43
C PHE A 101 1.82 -11.62 10.93
N LEU A 102 2.96 -11.74 11.64
CA LEU A 102 4.20 -11.07 11.26
C LEU A 102 4.74 -11.56 9.90
N LYS A 103 4.63 -12.87 9.61
CA LYS A 103 4.99 -13.42 8.28
C LYS A 103 4.20 -12.76 7.14
N ARG A 104 2.93 -12.43 7.38
CA ARG A 104 2.07 -11.73 6.39
C ARG A 104 2.45 -10.27 6.25
N VAL A 105 2.74 -9.59 7.36
CA VAL A 105 3.27 -8.22 7.32
C VAL A 105 4.54 -8.16 6.48
N HIS A 106 5.46 -9.09 6.71
CA HIS A 106 6.69 -9.20 5.93
C HIS A 106 6.43 -9.47 4.44
N ALA A 107 5.55 -10.43 4.11
CA ALA A 107 5.18 -10.73 2.73
C ALA A 107 4.56 -9.52 2.00
N ASN A 108 3.72 -8.76 2.69
CA ASN A 108 3.10 -7.55 2.15
C ASN A 108 4.14 -6.43 1.92
N LEU A 109 5.05 -6.21 2.87
CA LEU A 109 6.13 -5.23 2.72
C LEU A 109 7.10 -5.60 1.58
N GLN A 110 7.41 -6.88 1.44
CA GLN A 110 8.21 -7.38 0.32
C GLN A 110 7.53 -7.08 -1.02
N CYS A 111 6.21 -7.31 -1.10
CA CYS A 111 5.41 -7.00 -2.30
C CYS A 111 5.40 -5.50 -2.60
N ILE A 112 5.19 -4.64 -1.59
CA ILE A 112 5.28 -3.18 -1.76
C ILE A 112 6.64 -2.77 -2.32
N SER A 113 7.73 -3.35 -1.80
CA SER A 113 9.09 -3.06 -2.28
C SER A 113 9.24 -3.40 -3.77
N GLN A 114 8.75 -4.57 -4.20
CA GLN A 114 8.78 -4.98 -5.61
C GLN A 114 7.93 -4.07 -6.50
N ILE A 115 6.73 -3.70 -6.05
CA ILE A 115 5.85 -2.77 -6.76
C ILE A 115 6.56 -1.41 -6.96
N ASN A 116 7.19 -0.89 -5.92
CA ASN A 116 7.90 0.39 -5.96
C ASN A 116 9.18 0.34 -6.80
N GLN A 117 9.78 -0.84 -6.99
CA GLN A 117 10.91 -1.07 -7.89
C GLN A 117 10.49 -1.24 -9.36
N GLY A 118 9.20 -1.08 -9.69
CA GLY A 118 8.71 -1.16 -11.06
C GLY A 118 8.25 -2.55 -11.49
N VAL A 119 7.96 -3.46 -10.54
CA VAL A 119 7.36 -4.78 -10.83
C VAL A 119 5.85 -4.75 -10.51
N PRO A 120 4.98 -4.26 -11.40
CA PRO A 120 3.55 -4.07 -11.10
C PRO A 120 2.78 -5.39 -10.94
N SER A 121 3.28 -6.47 -11.55
CA SER A 121 2.72 -7.84 -11.44
C SER A 121 3.14 -8.57 -10.17
N ALA A 122 3.95 -7.95 -9.30
CA ALA A 122 4.35 -8.53 -8.04
C ALA A 122 3.11 -8.85 -7.18
N LYS A 123 3.10 -10.03 -6.56
CA LYS A 123 2.01 -10.47 -5.69
C LYS A 123 2.55 -10.81 -4.30
N PRO A 124 1.79 -10.54 -3.24
CA PRO A 124 2.19 -10.96 -1.91
C PRO A 124 2.27 -12.48 -1.84
N LEU A 125 3.32 -13.00 -1.21
CA LEU A 125 3.55 -14.45 -1.09
C LEU A 125 2.43 -15.16 -0.32
N ILE A 126 1.71 -14.44 0.55
CA ILE A 126 0.62 -14.96 1.36
C ILE A 126 -0.66 -14.18 1.06
N LEU A 127 -1.55 -14.79 0.27
CA LEU A 127 -2.86 -14.22 -0.11
C LEU A 127 -4.01 -14.71 0.77
N THR A 128 -3.74 -15.54 1.78
CA THR A 128 -4.76 -16.10 2.66
C THR A 128 -4.75 -15.43 4.03
N PRO A 129 -5.93 -15.23 4.65
CA PRO A 129 -6.02 -14.67 5.98
C PRO A 129 -5.33 -15.60 7.01
N PRO A 130 -4.84 -15.07 8.14
CA PRO A 130 -4.31 -15.88 9.22
C PRO A 130 -5.39 -16.81 9.77
N GLN A 131 -5.06 -18.10 9.92
CA GLN A 131 -6.01 -19.09 10.41
C GLN A 131 -6.08 -19.01 11.94
N LEU A 132 -7.16 -18.40 12.42
CA LEU A 132 -7.53 -18.42 13.83
C LEU A 132 -8.21 -19.77 14.09
N ALA A 133 -7.56 -20.66 14.83
CA ALA A 133 -8.08 -22.00 15.10
C ALA A 133 -9.45 -21.92 15.81
N ASN A 134 -10.52 -22.31 15.11
CA ASN A 134 -11.87 -22.66 15.60
C ASN A 134 -12.56 -21.75 16.64
N GLN A 135 -12.08 -20.54 16.90
CA GLN A 135 -12.88 -19.57 17.64
C GLN A 135 -13.94 -19.05 16.67
N GLN A 136 -15.21 -19.23 17.03
CA GLN A 136 -16.36 -18.61 16.38
C GLN A 136 -16.07 -17.12 16.21
N GLN A 137 -15.49 -16.75 15.07
CA GLN A 137 -15.26 -15.37 14.74
C GLN A 137 -16.63 -14.73 14.55
N PRO A 138 -16.86 -13.51 15.04
CA PRO A 138 -18.08 -12.79 14.73
C PRO A 138 -18.25 -12.74 13.19
N PRO A 139 -19.49 -12.71 12.67
CA PRO A 139 -19.81 -12.84 11.24
C PRO A 139 -19.27 -11.72 10.31
N GLN A 140 -18.38 -10.84 10.81
CA GLN A 140 -17.86 -9.65 10.14
C GLN A 140 -16.35 -9.49 10.38
N ASP A 141 -15.52 -10.53 10.18
CA ASP A 141 -14.06 -10.31 10.19
C ASP A 141 -13.65 -9.50 8.95
N ILE A 142 -13.46 -8.19 9.14
CA ILE A 142 -12.97 -7.25 8.14
C ILE A 142 -11.67 -7.73 7.47
N LEU A 143 -10.79 -8.43 8.21
CA LEU A 143 -9.54 -8.91 7.68
C LEU A 143 -9.78 -9.92 6.54
N SER A 144 -10.72 -10.84 6.71
CA SER A 144 -11.06 -11.83 5.68
C SER A 144 -11.62 -11.18 4.43
N LYS A 145 -12.46 -10.14 4.57
CA LYS A 145 -12.96 -9.35 3.43
C LYS A 145 -11.82 -8.62 2.70
N LEU A 146 -10.87 -8.05 3.45
CA LEU A 146 -9.70 -7.39 2.87
C LEU A 146 -8.77 -8.36 2.14
N TYR A 147 -8.59 -9.59 2.64
CA TYR A 147 -7.82 -10.61 1.92
C TYR A 147 -8.52 -11.09 0.64
N LEU A 148 -9.84 -11.17 0.64
CA LEU A 148 -10.61 -11.45 -0.57
C LEU A 148 -10.44 -10.31 -1.59
N LEU A 149 -10.55 -9.06 -1.14
CA LEU A 149 -10.30 -7.89 -1.97
C LEU A 149 -8.86 -7.89 -2.51
N LEU A 150 -7.87 -8.17 -1.66
CA LEU A 150 -6.46 -8.29 -2.05
C LEU A 150 -6.27 -9.32 -3.16
N ALA A 151 -6.84 -10.52 -2.99
CA ALA A 151 -6.78 -11.55 -4.01
C ALA A 151 -7.35 -11.09 -5.36
N ARG A 152 -8.51 -10.43 -5.35
CA ARG A 152 -9.14 -9.92 -6.58
C ARG A 152 -8.36 -8.78 -7.22
N VAL A 153 -7.89 -7.83 -6.44
CA VAL A 153 -7.13 -6.67 -6.94
C VAL A 153 -5.84 -7.12 -7.63
N PHE A 154 -5.12 -8.09 -7.05
CA PHE A 154 -3.89 -8.64 -7.63
C PHE A 154 -4.14 -9.73 -8.70
N GLU A 155 -5.39 -10.13 -8.91
CA GLU A 155 -5.79 -11.02 -10.00
C GLU A 155 -6.17 -10.22 -11.26
N ILE A 156 -6.87 -9.10 -11.07
CA ILE A 156 -7.41 -8.26 -12.14
C ILE A 156 -6.37 -7.23 -12.63
N TRP A 157 -5.60 -6.63 -11.72
CA TRP A 157 -4.61 -5.59 -12.02
C TRP A 157 -3.18 -6.09 -11.82
#